data_AF-W7IR83-F1
#
_entry.id   AF-W7IR83-F1
#
_cell.length_a   1.000
_cell.length_b   1.000
_cell.length_c   1.000
_cell.angle_alpha   90.00
_cell.angle_beta   90.00
_cell.angle_gamma   90.00
#
_symmetry.space_group_name_H-M   'P 1'
#
loop_
_entity.id
_entity.type
_entity.pdbx_description
1 polymer ?
#
loop_
_entity_poly.entity_id
_entity_poly.type
_entity_poly.pdbx_seq_one_letter_code
_entity_poly.pdbx_strand_id
1 'polypeptide(L)'
;MYLADGGGGSIAPSAPDFSGTRTLRIEPSAIPGALAAFREAFDRVEAKVTALDGLEVPEWAKDPVSGEAATDFTARTNGGGADSAIACLRGYQEQLRRAIESLETAQEGYLRTEGTNHAMWGKRDQG
;
A
#
# COMPACT_ATOMS: atom_id res chain seq x y z
N MET A 1 -45.83 19.50 -14.24
CA MET A 1 -45.36 18.12 -14.07
C MET A 1 -43.97 18.03 -14.68
N TYR A 2 -42.94 18.22 -13.87
CA TYR A 2 -41.54 18.05 -14.28
C TYR A 2 -41.15 16.60 -13.92
N LEU A 3 -40.87 15.77 -14.92
CA LEU A 3 -40.26 14.46 -14.72
C LEU A 3 -38.75 14.68 -14.54
N ALA A 4 -38.26 14.47 -13.33
CA ALA A 4 -36.84 14.30 -13.08
C ALA A 4 -36.50 12.82 -13.25
N ASP A 5 -36.06 12.44 -14.46
CA ASP A 5 -35.40 11.16 -14.70
C ASP A 5 -33.89 11.37 -14.49
N GLY A 6 -33.50 11.32 -13.22
CA GLY A 6 -32.12 11.45 -12.76
C GLY A 6 -31.59 10.13 -12.25
N GLY A 7 -31.73 9.06 -13.04
CA GLY A 7 -31.16 7.73 -12.77
C GLY A 7 -29.63 7.73 -12.88
N GLY A 8 -28.96 8.40 -11.96
CA GLY A 8 -27.51 8.34 -11.76
C GLY A 8 -27.14 7.06 -11.00
N GLY A 9 -27.27 5.91 -11.65
CA GLY A 9 -26.71 4.65 -11.17
C GLY A 9 -25.19 4.69 -11.23
N SER A 10 -24.57 5.44 -10.31
CA SER A 10 -23.13 5.37 -10.09
C SER A 10 -22.85 4.01 -9.44
N ILE A 11 -22.60 3.01 -10.27
CA ILE A 11 -21.85 1.83 -9.85
C ILE A 11 -20.52 2.40 -9.38
N ALA A 12 -20.35 2.55 -8.06
CA ALA A 12 -19.04 2.87 -7.50
C ALA A 12 -18.08 1.82 -8.10
N PRO A 13 -16.96 2.22 -8.72
CA PRO A 13 -15.99 1.26 -9.19
C PRO A 13 -15.68 0.36 -7.99
N SER A 14 -15.88 -0.95 -8.16
CA SER A 14 -15.55 -1.91 -7.12
C SER A 14 -14.09 -1.62 -6.72
N ALA A 15 -13.90 -1.21 -5.46
CA ALA A 15 -12.58 -0.98 -4.94
C ALA A 15 -11.74 -2.23 -5.23
N PRO A 16 -10.48 -2.10 -5.66
CA PRO A 16 -9.70 -3.27 -5.97
C PRO A 16 -9.66 -4.16 -4.72
N ASP A 17 -9.92 -5.45 -4.90
CA ASP A 17 -9.87 -6.40 -3.80
C ASP A 17 -8.40 -6.63 -3.41
N PHE A 18 -7.93 -5.76 -2.51
CA PHE A 18 -6.67 -5.87 -1.81
C PHE A 18 -6.81 -6.72 -0.54
N SER A 19 -7.99 -7.29 -0.29
CA SER A 19 -8.23 -8.14 0.88
C SER A 19 -7.79 -9.58 0.54
N GLY A 20 -6.74 -10.05 1.23
CA GLY A 20 -6.27 -11.42 1.09
C GLY A 20 -4.75 -11.54 1.11
N THR A 21 -4.27 -12.58 1.78
CA THR A 21 -2.85 -12.93 1.80
C THR A 21 -2.44 -13.44 0.42
N ARG A 22 -1.62 -12.69 -0.32
CA ARG A 22 -1.03 -13.14 -1.58
C ARG A 22 0.39 -13.66 -1.33
N THR A 23 0.64 -14.91 -1.70
CA THR A 23 1.98 -15.50 -1.61
C THR A 23 2.76 -15.21 -2.89
N LEU A 24 3.87 -14.47 -2.78
CA LEU A 24 4.82 -14.30 -3.87
C LEU A 24 5.91 -15.37 -3.79
N ARG A 25 6.28 -15.97 -4.93
CA ARG A 25 7.47 -16.81 -5.03
C ARG A 25 8.59 -15.99 -5.66
N ILE A 26 9.72 -15.87 -4.96
CA ILE A 26 10.89 -15.10 -5.39
C ILE A 26 12.10 -16.00 -5.34
N GLU A 27 12.86 -16.04 -6.44
CA GLU A 27 14.15 -16.70 -6.49
C GLU A 27 15.20 -15.89 -5.68
N PRO A 28 16.15 -16.54 -4.99
CA PRO A 28 17.09 -15.84 -4.10
C PRO A 28 17.86 -14.70 -4.77
N SER A 29 18.27 -14.91 -6.03
CA SER A 29 19.00 -13.91 -6.83
C SER A 29 18.16 -12.67 -7.18
N ALA A 30 16.83 -12.79 -7.15
CA ALA A 30 15.91 -11.70 -7.43
C ALA A 30 15.53 -10.90 -6.18
N ILE A 31 15.86 -11.37 -4.97
CA ILE A 31 15.51 -10.70 -3.71
C ILE A 31 16.00 -9.25 -3.64
N PRO A 32 17.26 -8.91 -4.02
CA PRO A 32 17.72 -7.52 -3.99
C PRO A 32 16.91 -6.59 -4.90
N GLY A 33 16.54 -7.07 -6.09
CA GLY A 33 15.71 -6.33 -7.04
C GLY A 33 14.28 -6.15 -6.53
N ALA A 34 13.71 -7.21 -5.94
CA ALA A 34 12.40 -7.14 -5.31
C ALA A 34 12.39 -6.13 -4.15
N LEU A 35 13.39 -6.15 -3.28
CA LEU A 35 13.53 -5.20 -2.17
C LEU A 35 13.59 -3.75 -2.67
N ALA A 36 14.37 -3.47 -3.72
CA ALA A 36 14.44 -2.14 -4.31
C ALA A 36 13.06 -1.67 -4.81
N ALA A 37 12.33 -2.53 -5.53
CA ALA A 37 11.01 -2.21 -6.04
C ALA A 37 9.96 -2.00 -4.93
N PHE A 38 9.97 -2.84 -3.89
CA PHE A 38 9.03 -2.69 -2.76
C PHE A 38 9.33 -1.44 -1.94
N ARG A 39 10.61 -1.09 -1.74
CA ARG A 39 11.01 0.17 -1.07
C ARG A 39 10.58 1.40 -1.88
N GLU A 40 10.83 1.40 -3.19
CA GLU A 40 10.37 2.48 -4.06
C GLU A 40 8.84 2.63 -4.02
N ALA A 41 8.11 1.51 -4.06
CA ALA A 41 6.65 1.54 -3.93
C ALA A 41 6.21 2.09 -2.56
N PHE A 42 6.90 1.70 -1.49
CA PHE A 42 6.64 2.20 -0.14
C PHE A 42 6.82 3.72 -0.07
N ASP A 43 7.95 4.23 -0.55
CA ASP A 43 8.26 5.67 -0.53
C ASP A 43 7.21 6.49 -1.30
N ARG A 44 6.76 5.98 -2.45
CA ARG A 44 5.70 6.63 -3.24
C ARG A 44 4.37 6.66 -2.50
N VAL A 45 4.00 5.57 -1.81
CA VAL A 45 2.76 5.51 -1.02
C VAL A 45 2.86 6.42 0.20
N GLU A 46 3.99 6.40 0.90
CA GLU A 46 4.25 7.26 2.05
C GLU A 46 4.10 8.74 1.67
N ALA A 47 4.73 9.18 0.58
CA ALA A 47 4.59 10.56 0.09
C ALA A 47 3.12 10.95 -0.18
N LYS A 48 2.30 10.01 -0.66
CA LYS A 48 0.86 10.25 -0.89
C LYS A 48 0.06 10.29 0.41
N VAL A 49 0.37 9.40 1.36
CA VAL A 49 -0.25 9.42 2.69
C VAL A 49 0.05 10.76 3.36
N THR A 50 1.31 11.21 3.39
CA THR A 50 1.69 12.50 3.98
C THR A 50 1.03 13.69 3.28
N ALA A 51 0.91 13.67 1.95
CA ALA A 51 0.29 14.76 1.20
C ALA A 51 -1.24 14.87 1.43
N LEU A 52 -1.88 13.75 1.77
CA LEU A 52 -3.33 13.69 2.02
C LEU A 52 -3.67 13.82 3.51
N ASP A 53 -2.71 13.61 4.40
CA ASP A 53 -2.91 13.71 5.85
C ASP A 53 -3.29 15.15 6.21
N GLY A 54 -4.48 15.32 6.80
CA GLY A 54 -4.98 16.65 7.17
C GLY A 54 -5.37 17.54 5.99
N LEU A 55 -5.57 17.00 4.79
CA LEU A 55 -6.09 17.77 3.66
C LEU A 55 -7.52 18.23 3.96
N GLU A 56 -7.69 19.54 4.17
CA GLU A 56 -9.01 20.18 4.25
C GLU A 56 -9.42 20.68 2.87
N VAL A 57 -10.63 20.33 2.42
CA VAL A 57 -11.19 20.86 1.18
C VAL A 57 -12.02 22.10 1.51
N PRO A 58 -11.67 23.28 0.96
CA PRO A 58 -12.43 24.50 1.21
C PRO A 58 -13.77 24.50 0.46
N GLU A 59 -14.72 25.27 0.95
CA GLU A 59 -15.98 25.53 0.25
C GLU A 59 -15.71 26.19 -1.10
N TRP A 60 -16.19 25.57 -2.19
CA TRP A 60 -15.89 26.06 -3.54
C TRP A 60 -16.67 27.31 -3.93
N ALA A 61 -17.90 27.47 -3.43
CA ALA A 61 -18.80 28.56 -3.81
C ALA A 61 -19.32 29.37 -2.61
N LYS A 62 -18.89 29.05 -1.38
CA LYS A 62 -19.32 29.70 -0.13
C LYS A 62 -20.83 29.73 0.07
N ASP A 63 -21.51 28.75 -0.52
CA ASP A 63 -22.93 28.50 -0.34
C ASP A 63 -23.13 27.25 0.54
N PRO A 64 -24.32 27.09 1.16
CA PRO A 64 -24.59 25.99 2.08
C PRO A 64 -24.37 24.59 1.47
N VAL A 65 -24.65 24.39 0.18
CA VAL A 65 -24.45 23.11 -0.50
C VAL A 65 -22.96 22.83 -0.67
N SER A 66 -22.17 23.84 -1.03
CA SER A 66 -20.71 23.71 -1.12
C SER A 66 -20.05 23.44 0.23
N GLY A 67 -20.61 23.97 1.33
CA GLY A 67 -20.17 23.70 2.70
C GLY A 67 -20.47 22.27 3.15
N GLU A 68 -21.67 21.77 2.87
CA GLU A 68 -22.06 20.38 3.12
C GLU A 68 -21.18 19.41 2.33
N ALA A 69 -20.98 19.66 1.02
CA ALA A 69 -20.15 18.83 0.16
C ALA A 69 -18.67 18.80 0.61
N ALA A 70 -18.11 19.93 1.03
CA ALA A 70 -16.76 20.01 1.57
C ALA A 70 -16.60 19.21 2.88
N THR A 71 -17.62 19.27 3.75
CA THR A 71 -17.67 18.50 5.00
C THR A 71 -17.73 17.00 4.72
N ASP A 72 -18.65 16.57 3.86
CA ASP A 72 -18.82 15.15 3.50
C ASP A 72 -17.58 14.58 2.81
N PHE A 73 -16.96 15.34 1.90
CA PHE A 73 -15.73 14.93 1.24
C PHE A 73 -14.59 14.75 2.25
N THR A 74 -14.42 15.73 3.16
CA THR A 74 -13.37 15.68 4.19
C THR A 74 -13.61 14.51 5.14
N ALA A 75 -14.86 14.30 5.58
CA ALA A 75 -15.24 13.16 6.40
C ALA A 75 -14.98 11.82 5.70
N ARG A 76 -15.30 11.70 4.41
CA ARG A 76 -15.05 10.46 3.66
C ARG A 76 -13.56 10.23 3.38
N THR A 77 -12.78 11.29 3.21
CA THR A 77 -11.35 11.21 2.92
C THR A 77 -10.52 10.95 4.19
N ASN A 78 -10.83 11.66 5.29
CA ASN A 78 -10.05 11.70 6.52
C ASN A 78 -10.71 11.00 7.72
N GLY A 79 -12.02 10.75 7.68
CA GLY A 79 -12.82 10.28 8.83
C GLY A 79 -12.57 8.84 9.29
N GLY A 80 -11.53 8.18 8.81
CA GLY A 80 -11.00 6.95 9.40
C GLY A 80 -11.84 5.68 9.22
N GLY A 81 -12.97 5.74 8.50
CA GLY A 81 -13.70 4.54 8.07
C GLY A 81 -12.86 3.67 7.13
N ALA A 82 -13.15 2.37 7.06
CA ALA A 82 -12.43 1.42 6.20
C ALA A 82 -12.44 1.81 4.71
N ASP A 83 -13.47 2.53 4.27
CA ASP A 83 -13.62 3.04 2.91
C ASP A 83 -12.97 4.42 2.69
N SER A 84 -12.33 5.00 3.72
CA SER A 84 -11.63 6.27 3.56
C SER A 84 -10.36 6.06 2.73
N ALA A 85 -10.11 6.98 1.80
CA ALA A 85 -8.94 6.90 0.92
C ALA A 85 -7.64 6.85 1.72
N ILE A 86 -7.55 7.61 2.82
CA ILE A 86 -6.38 7.61 3.70
C ILE A 86 -6.20 6.27 4.43
N ALA A 87 -7.27 5.64 4.90
CA ALA A 87 -7.18 4.34 5.58
C ALA A 87 -6.75 3.24 4.60
N CYS A 88 -7.25 3.27 3.36
CA CYS A 88 -6.83 2.34 2.32
C CYS A 88 -5.33 2.46 2.00
N LEU A 89 -4.84 3.70 1.83
CA LEU A 89 -3.42 3.95 1.56
C LEU A 89 -2.52 3.52 2.73
N ARG A 90 -2.94 3.81 3.97
CA ARG A 90 -2.22 3.33 5.18
C ARG A 90 -2.21 1.81 5.28
N GLY A 91 -3.32 1.15 4.95
CA GLY A 91 -3.40 -0.31 4.88
C GLY A 91 -2.44 -0.89 3.85
N TYR A 92 -2.33 -0.26 2.67
CA TYR A 92 -1.41 -0.67 1.63
C TYR A 92 0.07 -0.42 2.00
N GLN A 93 0.36 0.73 2.63
CA GLN A 93 1.69 1.04 3.18
C GLN A 93 2.16 -0.06 4.16
N GLU A 94 1.28 -0.48 5.06
CA GLU A 94 1.57 -1.55 6.01
C GLU A 94 1.82 -2.91 5.34
N GLN A 95 1.08 -3.22 4.27
CA GLN A 95 1.34 -4.43 3.48
C GLN A 95 2.72 -4.40 2.81
N LEU A 96 3.12 -3.25 2.26
CA LEU A 96 4.45 -3.06 1.66
C LEU A 96 5.56 -3.21 2.70
N ARG A 97 5.40 -2.61 3.89
CA ARG A 97 6.35 -2.76 5.00
C ARG A 97 6.58 -4.23 5.37
N ARG A 98 5.49 -4.99 5.55
CA ARG A 98 5.56 -6.43 5.86
C ARG A 98 6.24 -7.24 4.75
N ALA A 99 6.01 -6.88 3.49
CA ALA A 99 6.67 -7.54 2.36
C ALA A 99 8.18 -7.30 2.38
N ILE A 100 8.62 -6.06 2.65
CA ILE A 100 10.04 -5.71 2.80
C ILE A 100 10.69 -6.52 3.92
N GLU A 101 10.10 -6.52 5.11
CA GLU A 101 10.60 -7.25 6.28
C GLU A 101 10.72 -8.76 6.01
N SER A 102 9.72 -9.34 5.33
CA SER A 102 9.73 -10.75 4.95
C SER A 102 10.85 -11.06 3.95
N LEU A 103 11.13 -10.16 3.01
CA LEU A 103 12.20 -10.35 2.02
C LEU A 103 13.59 -10.18 2.61
N GLU A 104 13.78 -9.23 3.53
CA GLU A 104 15.03 -9.07 4.27
C GLU A 104 15.33 -10.32 5.09
N THR A 105 14.33 -10.83 5.81
CA THR A 105 14.45 -12.08 6.58
C THR A 105 14.81 -13.27 5.68
N ALA A 106 14.18 -13.37 4.50
CA ALA A 106 14.50 -14.41 3.53
C ALA A 106 15.94 -14.29 3.00
N GLN A 107 16.38 -13.08 2.66
CA GLN A 107 17.74 -12.81 2.18
C GLN A 107 18.80 -13.23 3.21
N GLU A 108 18.61 -12.85 4.47
CA GLU A 108 19.51 -13.24 5.56
C GLU A 108 19.57 -14.76 5.73
N GLY A 109 18.43 -15.46 5.60
CA GLY A 109 18.36 -16.91 5.64
C GLY A 109 19.18 -17.58 4.53
N TYR A 110 19.10 -17.07 3.31
CA TYR A 110 19.90 -17.56 2.18
C TYR A 110 21.39 -17.32 2.39
N LEU A 111 21.78 -16.09 2.73
CA LEU A 111 23.19 -15.73 2.96
C LEU A 111 23.82 -16.58 4.08
N ARG A 112 23.08 -16.86 5.15
CA ARG A 112 23.55 -17.73 6.24
C ARG A 112 23.77 -19.17 5.77
N THR A 113 22.87 -19.71 4.97
CA THR A 113 22.93 -21.11 4.49
C THR A 113 24.02 -21.30 3.44
N GLU A 114 24.20 -20.33 2.54
CA GLU A 114 25.31 -20.36 1.57
C GLU A 114 26.67 -20.18 2.27
N GLY A 115 26.76 -19.27 3.24
CA GLY A 115 27.97 -19.06 4.04
C GLY A 115 28.38 -20.31 4.85
N THR A 116 27.43 -21.01 5.46
CA THR A 116 27.71 -22.26 6.21
C THR A 116 28.12 -23.40 5.27
N ASN A 117 27.49 -23.52 4.10
CA ASN A 117 27.85 -24.54 3.11
C ASN A 117 29.26 -24.33 2.54
N HIS A 118 29.61 -23.09 2.17
CA HIS A 118 30.98 -22.76 1.72
C HIS A 118 32.03 -23.07 2.79
N ALA A 119 31.73 -22.77 4.07
CA ALA A 119 32.65 -23.07 5.18
C ALA A 119 32.83 -24.58 5.43
N MET A 120 31.79 -25.39 5.21
CA MET A 120 31.87 -26.85 5.37
C MET A 120 32.60 -27.53 4.20
N TRP A 121 32.42 -27.06 2.97
CA TRP A 121 33.15 -27.61 1.81
C TRP A 121 34.63 -27.20 1.80
N GLY A 122 34.95 -25.95 2.17
CA GLY A 122 36.36 -25.51 2.29
C GLY A 122 37.17 -26.31 3.33
N LYS A 123 36.51 -26.92 4.33
CA LYS A 123 37.14 -27.85 5.29
C LYS A 123 37.35 -29.27 4.75
N ARG A 124 36.58 -29.69 3.74
CA ARG A 124 36.67 -31.04 3.14
C ARG A 124 37.75 -31.13 2.07
N ASP A 125 38.04 -30.05 1.36
CA ASP A 125 39.10 -30.00 0.32
C ASP A 125 40.52 -29.81 0.89
N GLN A 126 40.66 -29.61 2.22
CA GLN A 126 41.95 -29.44 2.90
C GLN A 126 42.38 -30.65 3.75
N GLY A 127 41.74 -31.81 3.58
CA GLY A 127 42.12 -33.08 4.21
C GLY A 127 42.40 -34.16 3.17
#